data_AF-A0A0V1HMA9-F1
#
_entry.id   AF-A0A0V1HMA9-F1
#
_cell.length_a   1.000
_cell.length_b   1.000
_cell.length_c   1.000
_cell.angle_alpha   90.00
_cell.angle_beta   90.00
_cell.angle_gamma   90.00
#
_symmetry.space_group_name_H-M   'P 1'
#
loop_
_entity.id
_entity.type
_entity.pdbx_description
1 polymer ?
#
loop_
_entity_poly.entity_id
_entity_poly.type
_entity_poly.pdbx_seq_one_letter_code
_entity_poly.pdbx_strand_id
1 'polypeptide(L)'
;MVKSFLAVRFYGHVVKFLNLNIISSPVTLNLYLLSAQRLQQRQFFFTMKIEGDMLKCVLTPPLMEIKQLFEKKGYEIRIAGGAVRDLLLNIIPVDIDLATTARPEEMNQLFLENSIRMLNKGGEKHGTVTCRIQEQNFEITTLRVDKSCHGRHAEVEFTTDWFLDANRRDLTVNSMFMDFDGTVYDYFGGVDDLKNRRILFVGDPNQRIQEDYLRILRYFRFYGRLSDKSDEHDLSTLSAIKHNAEGLSGKSSVDDRIVVGRHADSVIATMFDCGIYPYIGLPKNPTIENFAEVFIIAEPFKPLSITMISALLENEQQICDLNSRLKLSTEERVICEFIVGKRDEAKKIRDLQHQAKYFKNACFNTYSRSCTPDSYKRSCELMKYHGFGDALKIIESWKPPKFPVTGHMLANLNIKPGPVMTVVLTRLFQKWMNSEFQMTAGELIDAVKELPPLDVLEKEYKKKKNSRDKTKYH
;
A
#
# COMPACT_ATOMS: atom_id res chain seq x y z
N MET A 1 -42.86 -45.47 5.39
CA MET A 1 -41.40 -45.44 5.17
C MET A 1 -40.97 -43.98 5.02
N VAL A 2 -40.54 -43.33 6.10
CA VAL A 2 -40.04 -41.95 6.05
C VAL A 2 -38.70 -41.99 5.34
N LYS A 3 -38.59 -41.36 4.15
CA LYS A 3 -37.32 -41.27 3.44
C LYS A 3 -36.45 -40.24 4.14
N SER A 4 -35.43 -40.68 4.87
CA SER A 4 -34.45 -39.80 5.50
C SER A 4 -33.46 -39.33 4.44
N PHE A 5 -33.45 -38.03 4.14
CA PHE A 5 -32.50 -37.41 3.22
C PHE A 5 -31.53 -36.51 4.00
N LEU A 6 -30.24 -36.61 3.68
CA LEU A 6 -29.23 -35.65 4.14
C LEU A 6 -29.05 -34.58 3.06
N ALA A 7 -29.37 -33.33 3.39
CA ALA A 7 -29.07 -32.20 2.53
C ALA A 7 -27.57 -31.89 2.64
N VAL A 8 -26.80 -32.22 1.61
CA VAL A 8 -25.40 -31.79 1.53
C VAL A 8 -25.39 -30.33 1.13
N ARG A 9 -25.01 -29.49 2.08
CA ARG A 9 -24.87 -28.06 1.89
C ARG A 9 -23.39 -27.70 1.77
N PHE A 10 -23.06 -26.92 0.77
CA PHE A 10 -21.78 -26.23 0.65
C PHE A 10 -22.09 -24.75 0.46
N TYR A 11 -21.44 -23.89 1.26
CA TYR A 11 -21.67 -22.43 1.26
C TYR A 11 -23.15 -22.03 1.43
N GLY A 12 -23.90 -22.73 2.28
CA GLY A 12 -25.30 -22.42 2.60
C GLY A 12 -26.33 -22.91 1.57
N HIS A 13 -25.93 -23.27 0.36
CA HIS A 13 -26.80 -23.78 -0.70
C HIS A 13 -26.87 -25.32 -0.68
N VAL A 14 -28.06 -25.88 -0.95
CA VAL A 14 -28.22 -27.33 -1.09
C VAL A 14 -27.70 -27.76 -2.46
N VAL A 15 -26.58 -28.47 -2.47
CA VAL A 15 -25.92 -28.93 -3.71
C VAL A 15 -26.46 -30.30 -4.14
N LYS A 16 -26.86 -31.13 -3.18
CA LYS A 16 -27.41 -32.47 -3.45
C LYS A 16 -28.17 -32.98 -2.23
N PHE A 17 -29.32 -33.62 -2.46
CA PHE A 17 -30.00 -34.41 -1.44
C PHE A 17 -29.52 -35.86 -1.54
N LEU A 18 -28.89 -36.36 -0.48
CA LEU A 18 -28.45 -37.75 -0.40
C LEU A 18 -29.51 -38.60 0.29
N ASN A 19 -29.92 -39.69 -0.34
CA ASN A 19 -30.80 -40.67 0.27
C ASN A 19 -29.99 -41.53 1.25
N LEU A 20 -30.30 -41.45 2.55
CA LEU A 20 -29.56 -42.15 3.60
C LEU A 20 -29.68 -43.67 3.50
N ASN A 21 -30.69 -44.20 2.79
CA ASN A 21 -30.85 -45.64 2.57
C ASN A 21 -29.83 -46.22 1.56
N ILE A 22 -29.03 -45.39 0.88
CA ILE A 22 -28.03 -45.79 -0.12
C ILE A 22 -26.59 -45.66 0.42
N ILE A 23 -26.39 -44.90 1.50
CA ILE A 23 -25.07 -44.68 2.09
C ILE A 23 -24.79 -45.81 3.10
N SER A 24 -24.15 -46.88 2.64
CA SER A 24 -23.87 -48.07 3.45
C SER A 24 -22.48 -48.08 4.09
N SER A 25 -21.59 -47.14 3.76
CA SER A 25 -20.26 -47.05 4.38
C SER A 25 -19.63 -45.64 4.29
N PRO A 26 -18.60 -45.34 5.11
CA PRO A 26 -17.83 -44.11 5.02
C PRO A 26 -17.20 -43.87 3.64
N VAL A 27 -16.84 -44.95 2.92
CA VAL A 27 -16.29 -44.87 1.57
C VAL A 27 -17.34 -44.38 0.57
N THR A 28 -18.58 -44.88 0.69
CA THR A 28 -19.69 -44.45 -0.17
C THR A 28 -20.04 -42.98 0.08
N LEU A 29 -20.05 -42.53 1.34
CA LEU A 29 -20.25 -41.12 1.70
C LEU A 29 -19.17 -40.22 1.10
N ASN A 30 -17.90 -40.63 1.16
CA ASN A 30 -16.78 -39.88 0.62
C ASN A 30 -16.85 -39.78 -0.92
N LEU A 31 -17.21 -40.86 -1.61
CA LEU A 31 -17.46 -40.85 -3.06
C LEU A 31 -18.61 -39.92 -3.45
N TYR A 32 -19.68 -39.86 -2.65
CA TYR A 32 -20.80 -38.94 -2.87
C TYR A 32 -20.40 -37.47 -2.66
N LEU A 33 -19.59 -37.16 -1.63
CA LEU A 33 -19.04 -35.82 -1.41
C LEU A 33 -18.11 -35.39 -2.56
N LEU A 34 -17.23 -36.28 -3.02
CA LEU A 34 -16.39 -36.06 -4.21
C LEU A 34 -17.23 -35.86 -5.49
N SER A 35 -18.37 -36.54 -5.60
CA SER A 35 -19.31 -36.35 -6.72
C SER A 35 -20.01 -34.99 -6.66
N ALA A 36 -20.35 -34.51 -5.46
CA ALA A 36 -20.99 -33.21 -5.25
C ALA A 36 -20.00 -32.06 -5.51
N GLN A 37 -18.75 -32.20 -5.07
CA GLN A 37 -17.66 -31.28 -5.43
C GLN A 37 -17.44 -31.22 -6.94
N ARG A 38 -17.41 -32.38 -7.63
CA ARG A 38 -17.32 -32.42 -9.11
C ARG A 38 -18.52 -31.78 -9.82
N LEU A 39 -19.72 -31.88 -9.25
CA LEU A 39 -20.91 -31.21 -9.79
C LEU A 39 -20.86 -29.69 -9.60
N GLN A 40 -20.33 -29.20 -8.48
CA GLN A 40 -20.12 -27.77 -8.24
C GLN A 40 -19.00 -27.20 -9.13
N GLN A 41 -17.90 -27.94 -9.32
CA GLN A 41 -16.83 -27.59 -10.28
C GLN A 41 -17.39 -27.36 -11.68
N ARG A 42 -18.34 -28.19 -12.12
CA ARG A 42 -19.03 -28.01 -13.42
C ARG A 42 -19.99 -26.83 -13.44
N GLN A 43 -20.44 -26.33 -12.29
CA GLN A 43 -21.40 -25.24 -12.20
C GLN A 43 -20.75 -23.86 -12.32
N PHE A 44 -19.44 -23.75 -12.04
CA PHE A 44 -18.66 -22.50 -12.12
C PHE A 44 -17.51 -22.54 -13.13
N PHE A 45 -17.24 -23.69 -13.78
CA PHE A 45 -16.24 -23.72 -14.84
C PHE A 45 -16.77 -23.01 -16.09
N PHE A 46 -16.31 -21.78 -16.27
CA PHE A 46 -16.64 -20.92 -17.38
C PHE A 46 -15.40 -20.67 -18.22
N THR A 47 -15.56 -20.73 -19.54
CA THR A 47 -14.53 -20.30 -20.48
C THR A 47 -15.06 -19.23 -21.42
N MET A 48 -14.22 -18.25 -21.67
CA MET A 48 -14.43 -17.22 -22.69
C MET A 48 -13.12 -16.92 -23.38
N LYS A 49 -13.15 -16.17 -24.48
CA LYS A 49 -11.96 -15.79 -25.23
C LYS A 49 -11.77 -14.29 -25.19
N ILE A 50 -10.58 -13.83 -24.79
CA ILE A 50 -10.15 -12.46 -24.98
C ILE A 50 -9.61 -12.34 -26.41
N GLU A 51 -10.23 -11.50 -27.22
CA GLU A 51 -9.85 -11.28 -28.62
C GLU A 51 -9.35 -9.85 -28.83
N GLY A 52 -8.71 -9.64 -29.99
CA GLY A 52 -8.35 -8.29 -30.46
C GLY A 52 -7.00 -7.78 -29.98
N ASP A 53 -6.88 -6.47 -29.93
CA ASP A 53 -5.58 -5.78 -29.78
C ASP A 53 -5.00 -5.92 -28.37
N MET A 54 -5.85 -6.07 -27.35
CA MET A 54 -5.42 -6.29 -25.96
C MET A 54 -4.58 -7.56 -25.82
N LEU A 55 -4.99 -8.66 -26.46
CA LEU A 55 -4.22 -9.91 -26.45
C LEU A 55 -2.86 -9.71 -27.13
N LYS A 56 -2.84 -9.04 -28.29
CA LYS A 56 -1.59 -8.77 -29.04
C LYS A 56 -0.60 -7.91 -28.25
N CYS A 57 -1.09 -6.95 -27.46
CA CYS A 57 -0.23 -6.10 -26.63
C CYS A 57 0.50 -6.89 -25.54
N VAL A 58 -0.09 -7.98 -25.03
CA VAL A 58 0.50 -8.80 -23.97
C VAL A 58 1.39 -9.91 -24.52
N LEU A 59 1.06 -10.48 -25.68
CA LEU A 59 1.81 -11.56 -26.32
C LEU A 59 3.10 -11.07 -27.00
N THR A 60 4.04 -10.59 -26.20
CA THR A 60 5.35 -10.13 -26.67
C THR A 60 6.18 -11.31 -27.21
N PRO A 61 7.14 -11.07 -28.13
CA PRO A 61 8.03 -12.13 -28.62
C PRO A 61 8.74 -12.92 -27.51
N PRO A 62 9.27 -12.28 -26.44
CA PRO A 62 9.88 -13.01 -25.31
C PRO A 62 8.88 -13.91 -24.58
N LEU A 63 7.63 -13.47 -24.41
CA LEU A 63 6.61 -14.27 -23.75
C LEU A 63 6.20 -15.48 -24.60
N MET A 64 6.13 -15.31 -25.92
CA MET A 64 5.88 -16.41 -26.85
C MET A 64 7.05 -17.40 -26.92
N GLU A 65 8.29 -16.94 -26.75
CA GLU A 65 9.47 -17.80 -26.62
C GLU A 65 9.35 -18.72 -25.38
N ILE A 66 8.92 -18.18 -24.23
CA ILE A 66 8.64 -18.99 -23.03
C ILE A 66 7.58 -20.05 -23.32
N LYS A 67 6.45 -19.66 -23.93
CA LYS A 67 5.38 -20.60 -24.30
C LYS A 67 5.95 -21.80 -25.08
N GLN A 68 6.71 -21.53 -26.13
CA GLN A 68 7.27 -22.55 -27.00
C GLN A 68 8.24 -23.50 -26.26
N LEU A 69 9.04 -22.97 -25.35
CA LEU A 69 9.97 -23.76 -24.54
C LEU A 69 9.24 -24.76 -23.64
N PHE A 70 8.18 -24.32 -22.97
CA PHE A 70 7.36 -25.17 -22.10
C PHE A 70 6.59 -26.21 -22.90
N GLU A 71 5.97 -25.82 -24.02
CA GLU A 71 5.25 -26.74 -24.92
C GLU A 71 6.15 -27.83 -25.48
N LYS A 72 7.39 -27.50 -25.87
CA LYS A 72 8.37 -28.47 -26.40
C LYS A 72 8.72 -29.57 -25.38
N LYS A 73 8.64 -29.28 -24.08
CA LYS A 73 8.85 -30.25 -23.00
C LYS A 73 7.56 -30.91 -22.51
N GLY A 74 6.40 -30.52 -23.05
CA GLY A 74 5.09 -31.05 -22.65
C GLY A 74 4.55 -30.48 -21.34
N TYR A 75 5.02 -29.31 -20.91
CA TYR A 75 4.49 -28.61 -19.74
C TYR A 75 3.41 -27.59 -20.16
N GLU A 76 2.32 -27.55 -19.40
CA GLU A 76 1.31 -26.50 -19.59
C GLU A 76 1.79 -25.21 -18.93
N ILE A 77 1.52 -24.07 -19.57
CA ILE A 77 1.81 -22.75 -19.03
C ILE A 77 0.69 -21.78 -19.40
N ARG A 78 0.27 -20.94 -18.45
CA ARG A 78 -0.81 -19.95 -18.64
C ARG A 78 -0.48 -18.65 -17.92
N ILE A 79 -1.06 -17.55 -18.39
CA ILE A 79 -1.08 -16.28 -17.68
C ILE A 79 -2.04 -16.40 -16.50
N ALA A 80 -1.69 -15.87 -15.33
CA ALA A 80 -2.43 -16.09 -14.09
C ALA A 80 -2.82 -14.79 -13.37
N GLY A 81 -3.92 -14.85 -12.63
CA GLY A 81 -4.28 -13.89 -11.59
C GLY A 81 -4.46 -12.45 -12.07
N GLY A 82 -3.67 -11.53 -11.53
CA GLY A 82 -3.86 -10.09 -11.71
C GLY A 82 -3.77 -9.63 -13.16
N ALA A 83 -2.94 -10.28 -13.97
CA ALA A 83 -2.80 -9.97 -15.39
C ALA A 83 -4.07 -10.30 -16.18
N VAL A 84 -4.69 -11.46 -15.89
CA VAL A 84 -5.96 -11.88 -16.52
C VAL A 84 -7.08 -10.90 -16.17
N ARG A 85 -7.16 -10.50 -14.88
CA ARG A 85 -8.12 -9.49 -14.41
C ARG A 85 -7.96 -8.16 -15.14
N ASP A 86 -6.73 -7.66 -15.25
CA ASP A 86 -6.47 -6.37 -15.87
C ASP A 86 -6.81 -6.40 -17.36
N LEU A 87 -6.50 -7.51 -18.05
CA LEU A 87 -6.90 -7.72 -19.45
C LEU A 87 -8.42 -7.72 -19.65
N LEU A 88 -9.18 -8.39 -18.78
CA LEU A 88 -10.65 -8.39 -18.81
C LEU A 88 -11.26 -7.00 -18.55
N LEU A 89 -10.50 -6.09 -17.91
CA LEU A 89 -10.87 -4.69 -17.73
C LEU A 89 -10.35 -3.77 -18.86
N ASN A 90 -9.77 -4.33 -19.92
CA ASN A 90 -9.09 -3.58 -20.97
C ASN A 90 -7.94 -2.69 -20.47
N ILE A 91 -7.22 -3.16 -19.45
CA ILE A 91 -6.02 -2.51 -18.89
C ILE A 91 -4.81 -3.36 -19.25
N ILE A 92 -3.75 -2.73 -19.77
CA ILE A 92 -2.49 -3.43 -20.05
C ILE A 92 -1.81 -3.75 -18.71
N PRO A 93 -1.58 -5.03 -18.37
CA PRO A 93 -0.93 -5.39 -17.13
C PRO A 93 0.53 -4.95 -17.15
N VAL A 94 1.02 -4.44 -16.02
CA VAL A 94 2.43 -4.03 -15.85
C VAL A 94 3.31 -5.26 -15.64
N ASP A 95 2.83 -6.19 -14.81
CA ASP A 95 3.51 -7.44 -14.47
C ASP A 95 2.65 -8.61 -14.93
N ILE A 96 3.29 -9.62 -15.55
CA ILE A 96 2.63 -10.83 -16.05
C ILE A 96 3.13 -12.02 -15.22
N ASP A 97 2.25 -12.50 -14.34
CA ASP A 97 2.49 -13.73 -13.60
C ASP A 97 2.13 -14.94 -14.47
N LEU A 98 3.04 -15.90 -14.55
CA LEU A 98 2.84 -17.15 -15.26
C LEU A 98 2.67 -18.30 -14.27
N ALA A 99 1.76 -19.20 -14.56
CA ALA A 99 1.55 -20.44 -13.82
C ALA A 99 1.82 -21.64 -14.72
N THR A 100 2.41 -22.71 -14.18
CA THR A 100 2.81 -23.89 -14.97
C THR A 100 2.70 -25.19 -14.19
N THR A 101 2.53 -26.29 -14.91
CA THR A 101 2.62 -27.65 -14.35
C THR A 101 4.07 -28.10 -14.11
N ALA A 102 5.07 -27.41 -14.66
CA ALA A 102 6.48 -27.72 -14.45
C ALA A 102 6.92 -27.39 -13.02
N ARG A 103 7.65 -28.30 -12.37
CA ARG A 103 8.26 -28.09 -11.05
C ARG A 103 9.46 -27.14 -11.13
N PRO A 104 9.88 -26.51 -10.02
CA PRO A 104 11.02 -25.61 -10.02
C PRO A 104 12.31 -26.24 -10.55
N GLU A 105 12.58 -27.50 -10.22
CA GLU A 105 13.75 -28.23 -10.69
C GLU A 105 13.71 -28.45 -12.22
N GLU A 106 12.53 -28.75 -12.75
CA GLU A 106 12.30 -28.93 -14.18
C GLU A 106 12.44 -27.61 -14.94
N MET A 107 11.91 -26.52 -14.39
CA MET A 107 12.09 -25.17 -14.95
C MET A 107 13.56 -24.75 -14.93
N ASN A 108 14.27 -25.02 -13.84
CA ASN A 108 15.69 -24.72 -13.73
C ASN A 108 16.52 -25.47 -14.77
N GLN A 109 16.23 -26.76 -14.97
CA GLN A 109 16.87 -27.55 -16.01
C GLN A 109 16.50 -27.03 -17.41
N LEU A 110 15.24 -26.72 -17.66
CA LEU A 110 14.77 -26.16 -18.93
C LEU A 110 15.51 -24.86 -19.29
N PHE A 111 15.62 -23.93 -18.34
CA PHE A 111 16.31 -22.67 -18.58
C PHE A 111 17.81 -22.85 -18.74
N LEU A 112 18.44 -23.75 -17.97
CA LEU A 112 19.86 -24.06 -18.12
C LEU A 112 20.18 -24.66 -19.48
N GLU A 113 19.39 -25.63 -19.95
CA GLU A 113 19.55 -26.28 -21.26
C GLU A 113 19.42 -25.29 -22.43
N ASN A 114 18.63 -24.23 -22.26
CA ASN A 114 18.41 -23.19 -23.28
C ASN A 114 19.26 -21.94 -23.04
N SER A 115 20.23 -21.99 -22.12
CA SER A 115 21.11 -20.85 -21.80
C SER A 115 20.36 -19.57 -21.38
N ILE A 116 19.20 -19.73 -20.76
CA ILE A 116 18.36 -18.63 -20.27
C ILE A 116 18.80 -18.24 -18.86
N ARG A 117 18.98 -16.94 -18.66
CA ARG A 117 19.40 -16.40 -17.36
C ARG A 117 18.24 -16.47 -16.36
N MET A 118 18.46 -17.12 -15.23
CA MET A 118 17.55 -17.11 -14.09
C MET A 118 17.92 -16.03 -13.08
N LEU A 119 16.92 -15.42 -12.47
CA LEU A 119 17.01 -14.40 -11.43
C LEU A 119 16.41 -14.97 -10.14
N ASN A 120 16.90 -14.52 -8.98
CA ASN A 120 16.31 -14.81 -7.67
C ASN A 120 16.19 -16.31 -7.29
N LYS A 121 17.34 -16.99 -7.10
CA LYS A 121 17.43 -18.40 -6.59
C LYS A 121 16.80 -18.67 -5.21
N GLY A 122 16.13 -17.69 -4.60
CA GLY A 122 15.43 -17.83 -3.32
C GLY A 122 13.93 -18.10 -3.44
N GLY A 123 13.32 -17.84 -4.62
CA GLY A 123 11.89 -18.02 -4.87
C GLY A 123 11.45 -19.48 -5.04
N GLU A 124 12.40 -20.38 -5.32
CA GLU A 124 12.17 -21.80 -5.56
C GLU A 124 11.47 -22.50 -4.39
N LYS A 125 11.75 -22.05 -3.15
CA LYS A 125 11.08 -22.56 -1.93
C LYS A 125 9.57 -22.35 -1.93
N HIS A 126 9.09 -21.39 -2.71
CA HIS A 126 7.67 -21.10 -2.89
C HIS A 126 7.15 -21.57 -4.25
N GLY A 127 7.97 -22.26 -5.05
CA GLY A 127 7.61 -22.75 -6.37
C GLY A 127 7.79 -21.74 -7.50
N THR A 128 8.48 -20.63 -7.25
CA THR A 128 8.60 -19.53 -8.22
C THR A 128 10.02 -19.44 -8.77
N VAL A 129 10.15 -19.44 -10.09
CA VAL A 129 11.39 -19.21 -10.82
C VAL A 129 11.23 -17.96 -11.66
N THR A 130 12.16 -17.01 -11.51
CA THR A 130 12.21 -15.82 -12.36
C THR A 130 13.24 -16.03 -13.46
N CYS A 131 12.88 -15.83 -14.72
CA CYS A 131 13.83 -15.86 -15.84
C CYS A 131 13.89 -14.51 -16.55
N ARG A 132 14.98 -14.26 -17.29
CA ARG A 132 15.16 -13.06 -18.10
C ARG A 132 15.38 -13.45 -19.56
N ILE A 133 14.48 -13.00 -20.44
CA ILE A 133 14.55 -13.20 -21.88
C ILE A 133 14.42 -11.83 -22.55
N GLN A 134 15.38 -11.49 -23.42
CA GLN A 134 15.40 -10.22 -24.17
C GLN A 134 15.16 -8.98 -23.26
N GLU A 135 15.88 -8.92 -22.14
CA GLU A 135 15.80 -7.85 -21.13
C GLU A 135 14.48 -7.74 -20.34
N GLN A 136 13.52 -8.63 -20.58
CA GLN A 136 12.27 -8.73 -19.82
C GLN A 136 12.36 -9.85 -18.78
N ASN A 137 11.82 -9.60 -17.58
CA ASN A 137 11.76 -10.58 -16.51
C ASN A 137 10.38 -11.23 -16.49
N PHE A 138 10.34 -12.55 -16.28
CA PHE A 138 9.10 -13.31 -16.16
C PHE A 138 9.11 -14.11 -14.87
N GLU A 139 8.05 -13.98 -14.08
CA GLU A 139 7.84 -14.76 -12.87
C GLU A 139 6.95 -15.96 -13.19
N ILE A 140 7.51 -17.17 -13.10
CA ILE A 140 6.81 -18.41 -13.43
C ILE A 140 6.71 -19.25 -12.17
N THR A 141 5.48 -19.57 -11.78
CA THR A 141 5.17 -20.27 -10.55
C THR A 141 4.52 -21.62 -10.83
N THR A 142 5.09 -22.70 -10.26
CA THR A 142 4.48 -24.03 -10.30
C THR A 142 3.13 -24.02 -9.60
N LEU A 143 2.12 -24.66 -10.19
CA LEU A 143 0.82 -24.86 -9.55
C LEU A 143 1.01 -25.55 -8.20
N ARG A 144 0.33 -25.06 -7.18
CA ARG A 144 0.50 -25.58 -5.82
C ARG A 144 -0.78 -25.56 -5.01
N VAL A 145 -0.76 -26.32 -3.92
CA VAL A 145 -1.72 -26.28 -2.83
C VAL A 145 -0.96 -25.91 -1.57
N ASP A 146 -1.50 -24.96 -0.80
CA ASP A 146 -0.89 -24.57 0.45
C ASP A 146 -1.28 -25.62 1.52
N LYS A 147 -0.30 -26.32 2.11
CA LYS A 147 -0.53 -27.14 3.30
C LYS A 147 -0.55 -26.22 4.51
N SER A 148 -1.67 -26.26 5.24
CA SER A 148 -1.87 -25.47 6.45
C SER A 148 -0.72 -25.66 7.44
N CYS A 149 0.01 -24.58 7.72
CA CYS A 149 0.79 -24.40 8.95
C CYS A 149 0.74 -22.93 9.36
N HIS A 150 0.55 -22.69 10.66
CA HIS A 150 0.44 -21.37 11.27
C HIS A 150 1.56 -20.39 10.85
N GLY A 151 1.21 -19.29 10.16
CA GLY A 151 2.11 -18.15 9.89
C GLY A 151 2.78 -18.14 8.50
N ARG A 152 3.88 -17.37 8.34
CA ARG A 152 4.56 -17.12 7.03
C ARG A 152 5.40 -18.29 6.49
N HIS A 153 5.30 -19.47 7.09
CA HIS A 153 6.01 -20.69 6.66
C HIS A 153 5.00 -21.75 6.23
N ALA A 154 4.29 -21.49 5.13
CA ALA A 154 3.44 -22.49 4.51
C ALA A 154 4.30 -23.51 3.76
N GLU A 155 4.14 -24.79 4.09
CA GLU A 155 4.62 -25.86 3.22
C GLU A 155 3.72 -25.90 1.99
N VAL A 156 4.31 -25.97 0.80
CA VAL A 156 3.56 -26.03 -0.45
C VAL A 156 3.67 -27.42 -1.05
N GLU A 157 2.57 -27.95 -1.55
CA GLU A 157 2.55 -29.17 -2.35
C GLU A 157 2.30 -28.81 -3.82
N PHE A 158 3.25 -29.15 -4.70
CA PHE A 158 3.09 -28.90 -6.12
C PHE A 158 2.05 -29.86 -6.72
N THR A 159 1.20 -29.32 -7.59
CA THR A 159 0.14 -30.05 -8.28
C THR A 159 0.21 -29.78 -9.78
N THR A 160 -0.52 -30.56 -10.57
CA THR A 160 -0.77 -30.27 -11.99
C THR A 160 -2.24 -29.88 -12.23
N ASP A 161 -3.04 -29.78 -11.16
CA ASP A 161 -4.45 -29.43 -11.22
C ASP A 161 -4.66 -27.91 -11.06
N TRP A 162 -5.07 -27.27 -12.15
CA TRP A 162 -5.37 -25.84 -12.21
C TRP A 162 -6.51 -25.42 -11.28
N PHE A 163 -7.51 -26.28 -11.05
CA PHE A 163 -8.60 -25.99 -10.14
C PHE A 163 -8.08 -25.86 -8.71
N LEU A 164 -7.17 -26.75 -8.30
CA LEU A 164 -6.57 -26.71 -6.97
C LEU A 164 -5.72 -25.44 -6.75
N ASP A 165 -4.97 -25.02 -7.77
CA ASP A 165 -4.22 -23.75 -7.70
C ASP A 165 -5.15 -22.53 -7.66
N ALA A 166 -6.24 -22.52 -8.45
CA ALA A 166 -7.23 -21.46 -8.36
C ALA A 166 -7.91 -21.41 -6.98
N ASN A 167 -8.19 -22.57 -6.37
CA ASN A 167 -8.89 -22.66 -5.10
C ASN A 167 -8.12 -22.08 -3.91
N ARG A 168 -6.78 -22.15 -3.94
CA ARG A 168 -5.92 -21.59 -2.88
C ARG A 168 -5.72 -20.07 -2.98
N ARG A 169 -6.14 -19.44 -4.09
CA ARG A 169 -5.99 -18.00 -4.29
C ARG A 169 -6.97 -17.25 -3.39
N ASP A 170 -6.69 -15.97 -3.18
CA ASP A 170 -7.43 -15.14 -2.25
C ASP A 170 -8.82 -14.77 -2.79
N LEU A 171 -8.86 -14.07 -3.93
CA LEU A 171 -10.08 -13.47 -4.48
C LEU A 171 -10.46 -14.10 -5.81
N THR A 172 -11.77 -14.21 -6.08
CA THR A 172 -12.32 -14.78 -7.33
C THR A 172 -11.77 -14.07 -8.56
N VAL A 173 -11.73 -12.73 -8.52
CA VAL A 173 -11.16 -11.88 -9.59
C VAL A 173 -9.65 -12.08 -9.80
N ASN A 174 -8.94 -12.76 -8.88
CA ASN A 174 -7.52 -13.08 -8.98
C ASN A 174 -7.25 -14.58 -9.13
N SER A 175 -8.29 -15.41 -9.27
CA SER A 175 -8.18 -16.87 -9.37
C SER A 175 -8.33 -17.41 -10.79
N MET A 176 -8.36 -16.53 -11.79
CA MET A 176 -8.49 -16.90 -13.20
C MET A 176 -7.14 -17.17 -13.86
N PHE A 177 -7.16 -17.97 -14.93
CA PHE A 177 -6.04 -18.19 -15.82
C PHE A 177 -6.42 -17.85 -17.25
N MET A 178 -5.43 -17.55 -18.09
CA MET A 178 -5.63 -17.31 -19.51
C MET A 178 -4.55 -18.03 -20.33
N ASP A 179 -4.99 -18.78 -21.33
CA ASP A 179 -4.11 -19.35 -22.33
C ASP A 179 -3.60 -18.28 -23.31
N PHE A 180 -2.56 -18.61 -24.06
CA PHE A 180 -1.95 -17.71 -25.03
C PHE A 180 -2.81 -17.52 -26.28
N ASP A 181 -3.83 -18.37 -26.50
CA ASP A 181 -4.83 -18.14 -27.54
C ASP A 181 -5.95 -17.17 -27.09
N GLY A 182 -5.92 -16.71 -25.84
CA GLY A 182 -6.92 -15.83 -25.23
C GLY A 182 -8.00 -16.57 -24.43
N THR A 183 -7.99 -17.90 -24.37
CA THR A 183 -8.98 -18.67 -23.60
C THR A 183 -8.79 -18.44 -22.11
N VAL A 184 -9.79 -17.86 -21.45
CA VAL A 184 -9.84 -17.66 -20.01
C VAL A 184 -10.47 -18.87 -19.35
N TYR A 185 -9.82 -19.38 -18.30
CA TYR A 185 -10.31 -20.43 -17.42
C TYR A 185 -10.70 -19.81 -16.08
N ASP A 186 -12.00 -19.83 -15.79
CA ASP A 186 -12.56 -19.38 -14.52
C ASP A 186 -13.26 -20.56 -13.83
N TYR A 187 -12.89 -20.82 -12.58
CA TYR A 187 -13.40 -21.93 -11.77
C TYR A 187 -14.33 -21.47 -10.64
N PHE A 188 -14.37 -20.15 -10.37
CA PHE A 188 -14.97 -19.59 -9.16
C PHE A 188 -15.85 -18.36 -9.43
N GLY A 189 -16.17 -18.08 -10.70
CA GLY A 189 -17.03 -16.96 -11.09
C GLY A 189 -16.34 -15.59 -11.04
N GLY A 190 -15.01 -15.55 -11.13
CA GLY A 190 -14.22 -14.32 -11.16
C GLY A 190 -14.58 -13.38 -12.31
N VAL A 191 -15.02 -13.90 -13.47
CA VAL A 191 -15.45 -13.07 -14.62
C VAL A 191 -16.72 -12.29 -14.28
N ASP A 192 -17.72 -12.97 -13.71
CA ASP A 192 -18.99 -12.35 -13.33
C ASP A 192 -18.80 -11.39 -12.15
N ASP A 193 -17.97 -11.75 -11.17
CA ASP A 193 -17.62 -10.87 -10.07
C ASP A 193 -16.91 -9.60 -10.55
N LEU A 194 -15.96 -9.74 -11.48
CA LEU A 194 -15.26 -8.61 -12.07
C LEU A 194 -16.21 -7.70 -12.85
N LYS A 195 -17.11 -8.28 -13.65
CA LYS A 195 -18.13 -7.54 -14.41
C LYS A 195 -19.10 -6.78 -13.49
N ASN A 196 -19.48 -7.38 -12.38
CA ASN A 196 -20.36 -6.77 -11.38
C ASN A 196 -19.59 -5.99 -10.29
N ARG A 197 -18.27 -5.84 -10.45
CA ARG A 197 -17.40 -5.07 -9.54
C ARG A 197 -17.43 -5.58 -8.09
N ARG A 198 -17.70 -6.86 -7.89
CA ARG A 198 -17.75 -7.53 -6.58
C ARG A 198 -16.39 -8.11 -6.23
N ILE A 199 -15.95 -7.85 -5.01
CA ILE A 199 -14.71 -8.42 -4.47
C ILE A 199 -15.08 -9.50 -3.47
N LEU A 200 -14.91 -10.75 -3.87
CA LEU A 200 -15.27 -11.93 -3.07
C LEU A 200 -14.05 -12.84 -2.91
N PHE A 201 -13.99 -13.52 -1.76
CA PHE A 201 -13.02 -14.58 -1.52
C PHE A 201 -13.35 -15.83 -2.32
N VAL A 202 -12.33 -16.58 -2.71
CA VAL A 202 -12.52 -17.93 -3.25
C VAL A 202 -12.97 -18.86 -2.15
N GLY A 203 -14.21 -19.35 -2.21
CA GLY A 203 -14.74 -20.26 -1.18
C GLY A 203 -15.12 -19.54 0.11
N ASP A 204 -14.73 -20.07 1.27
CA ASP A 204 -15.12 -19.52 2.57
C ASP A 204 -14.16 -18.39 3.00
N PRO A 205 -14.64 -17.15 3.18
CA PRO A 205 -13.81 -16.04 3.63
C PRO A 205 -13.07 -16.30 4.95
N ASN A 206 -13.66 -17.04 5.89
CA ASN A 206 -12.98 -17.33 7.18
C ASN A 206 -11.76 -18.21 6.96
N GLN A 207 -11.93 -19.33 6.26
CA GLN A 207 -10.82 -20.22 5.93
C GLN A 207 -9.72 -19.47 5.19
N ARG A 208 -10.07 -18.68 4.17
CA ARG A 208 -9.09 -17.92 3.38
C ARG A 208 -8.35 -16.90 4.22
N ILE A 209 -9.00 -16.20 5.14
CA ILE A 209 -8.33 -15.24 6.02
C ILE A 209 -7.40 -15.94 7.02
N GLN A 210 -7.79 -17.10 7.56
CA GLN A 210 -6.97 -17.85 8.52
C GLN A 210 -5.70 -18.45 7.89
N GLU A 211 -5.74 -18.77 6.59
CA GLU A 211 -4.56 -19.18 5.82
C GLU A 211 -3.51 -18.06 5.74
N ASP A 212 -3.95 -16.80 5.54
CA ASP A 212 -3.09 -15.62 5.55
C ASP A 212 -3.89 -14.38 5.94
N TYR A 213 -3.69 -13.89 7.17
CA TYR A 213 -4.42 -12.74 7.68
C TYR A 213 -4.17 -11.45 6.89
N LEU A 214 -3.07 -11.33 6.14
CA LEU A 214 -2.83 -10.18 5.24
C LEU A 214 -3.83 -10.11 4.10
N ARG A 215 -4.59 -11.18 3.84
CA ARG A 215 -5.71 -11.17 2.90
C ARG A 215 -6.82 -10.19 3.30
N ILE A 216 -6.96 -9.84 4.58
CA ILE A 216 -7.83 -8.76 5.03
C ILE A 216 -7.42 -7.43 4.36
N LEU A 217 -6.14 -7.08 4.42
CA LEU A 217 -5.62 -5.85 3.81
C LEU A 217 -5.67 -5.92 2.28
N ARG A 218 -5.41 -7.09 1.70
CA ARG A 218 -5.55 -7.31 0.25
C ARG A 218 -6.99 -7.10 -0.21
N TYR A 219 -7.99 -7.57 0.54
CA TYR A 219 -9.40 -7.33 0.27
C TYR A 219 -9.69 -5.83 0.17
N PHE A 220 -9.35 -5.04 1.20
CA PHE A 220 -9.58 -3.59 1.20
C PHE A 220 -8.86 -2.86 0.07
N ARG A 221 -7.61 -3.27 -0.22
CA ARG A 221 -6.83 -2.73 -1.35
C ARG A 221 -7.53 -3.01 -2.69
N PHE A 222 -8.00 -4.23 -2.91
CA PHE A 222 -8.68 -4.58 -4.15
C PHE A 222 -10.08 -3.99 -4.24
N TYR A 223 -10.77 -3.85 -3.12
CA TYR A 223 -12.06 -3.15 -3.06
C TYR A 223 -11.91 -1.70 -3.55
N GLY A 224 -10.98 -0.93 -2.98
CA GLY A 224 -10.71 0.43 -3.45
C GLY A 224 -10.27 0.47 -4.92
N ARG A 225 -9.45 -0.48 -5.38
CA ARG A 225 -8.99 -0.52 -6.78
C ARG A 225 -10.10 -0.82 -7.80
N LEU A 226 -11.03 -1.71 -7.46
CA LEU A 226 -11.87 -2.39 -8.46
C LEU A 226 -13.36 -2.14 -8.29
N SER A 227 -13.85 -1.83 -7.08
CA SER A 227 -15.27 -1.55 -6.84
C SER A 227 -15.67 -0.23 -7.51
N ASP A 228 -16.90 -0.16 -8.02
CA ASP A 228 -17.48 1.10 -8.49
C ASP A 228 -18.22 1.85 -7.37
N LYS A 229 -18.48 1.18 -6.25
CA LYS A 229 -19.21 1.72 -5.10
C LYS A 229 -18.32 1.76 -3.87
N SER A 230 -18.51 2.78 -3.03
CA SER A 230 -17.68 3.03 -1.86
C SER A 230 -18.06 2.17 -0.65
N ASP A 231 -19.32 1.75 -0.53
CA ASP A 231 -19.91 1.23 0.71
C ASP A 231 -20.70 -0.09 0.53
N GLU A 232 -20.70 -0.69 -0.66
CA GLU A 232 -21.33 -1.98 -0.93
C GLU A 232 -20.34 -3.15 -0.77
N HIS A 233 -19.83 -3.31 0.44
CA HIS A 233 -19.01 -4.47 0.78
C HIS A 233 -19.88 -5.73 0.95
N ASP A 234 -19.33 -6.89 0.59
CA ASP A 234 -20.00 -8.16 0.86
C ASP A 234 -20.07 -8.43 2.38
N LEU A 235 -21.28 -8.69 2.89
CA LEU A 235 -21.53 -8.85 4.32
C LEU A 235 -20.83 -10.08 4.90
N SER A 236 -20.76 -11.18 4.14
CA SER A 236 -20.08 -12.40 4.60
C SER A 236 -18.58 -12.17 4.77
N THR A 237 -18.01 -11.40 3.85
CA THR A 237 -16.60 -10.99 3.86
C THR A 237 -16.31 -10.07 5.05
N LEU A 238 -17.12 -9.03 5.27
CA LEU A 238 -16.95 -8.13 6.43
C LEU A 238 -17.09 -8.89 7.75
N SER A 239 -18.04 -9.82 7.85
CA SER A 239 -18.21 -10.65 9.04
C SER A 239 -16.97 -11.51 9.31
N ALA A 240 -16.39 -12.13 8.29
CA ALA A 240 -15.18 -12.93 8.43
C ALA A 240 -13.96 -12.07 8.80
N ILE A 241 -13.84 -10.87 8.23
CA ILE A 241 -12.79 -9.91 8.59
C ILE A 241 -12.89 -9.53 10.07
N LYS A 242 -14.09 -9.16 10.55
CA LYS A 242 -14.34 -8.83 11.96
C LYS A 242 -13.96 -9.99 12.88
N HIS A 243 -14.34 -11.21 12.53
CA HIS A 243 -14.07 -12.40 13.34
C HIS A 243 -12.56 -12.71 13.43
N ASN A 244 -11.80 -12.43 12.38
CA ASN A 244 -10.39 -12.79 12.27
C ASN A 244 -9.43 -11.59 12.42
N ALA A 245 -9.94 -10.42 12.84
CA ALA A 245 -9.16 -9.18 12.95
C ALA A 245 -7.89 -9.33 13.81
N GLU A 246 -8.00 -10.07 14.92
CA GLU A 246 -6.89 -10.32 15.84
C GLU A 246 -5.74 -11.10 15.20
N GLY A 247 -5.99 -11.89 14.15
CA GLY A 247 -4.94 -12.59 13.43
C GLY A 247 -3.97 -11.68 12.68
N LEU A 248 -4.33 -10.39 12.50
CA LEU A 248 -3.40 -9.37 12.02
C LEU A 248 -2.37 -8.95 13.07
N SER A 249 -2.56 -9.35 14.34
CA SER A 249 -1.56 -9.17 15.40
C SER A 249 -0.22 -9.79 14.95
N GLY A 250 0.89 -9.06 15.06
CA GLY A 250 2.12 -9.47 14.39
C GLY A 250 2.95 -8.31 13.86
N LYS A 251 3.43 -8.34 12.61
CA LYS A 251 4.09 -7.21 11.91
C LYS A 251 3.28 -6.81 10.66
N SER A 252 1.98 -6.64 10.85
CA SER A 252 1.06 -6.14 9.81
C SER A 252 1.06 -4.61 9.84
N SER A 253 1.09 -4.01 8.66
CA SER A 253 1.08 -2.56 8.45
C SER A 253 0.00 -2.21 7.45
N VAL A 254 -0.64 -1.05 7.63
CA VAL A 254 -1.50 -0.49 6.57
C VAL A 254 -0.72 -0.40 5.25
N ASP A 255 -1.39 -0.74 4.14
CA ASP A 255 -0.82 -0.66 2.79
C ASP A 255 -1.08 0.75 2.24
N ASP A 256 -0.04 1.45 1.81
CA ASP A 256 -0.13 2.78 1.20
C ASP A 256 -1.19 2.88 0.10
N ARG A 257 -1.35 1.81 -0.70
CA ARG A 257 -2.33 1.76 -1.80
C ARG A 257 -3.78 1.79 -1.32
N ILE A 258 -4.03 1.48 -0.05
CA ILE A 258 -5.35 1.63 0.57
C ILE A 258 -5.58 3.11 0.90
N VAL A 259 -4.58 3.75 1.52
CA VAL A 259 -4.73 5.10 2.08
C VAL A 259 -4.84 6.18 1.00
N VAL A 260 -4.16 6.00 -0.14
CA VAL A 260 -4.25 6.90 -1.30
C VAL A 260 -5.11 6.34 -2.44
N GLY A 261 -5.75 5.20 -2.21
CA GLY A 261 -6.56 4.52 -3.20
C GLY A 261 -7.90 5.22 -3.47
N ARG A 262 -8.57 4.79 -4.54
CA ARG A 262 -9.98 5.15 -4.75
C ARG A 262 -10.83 4.70 -3.55
N HIS A 263 -11.82 5.50 -3.18
CA HIS A 263 -12.72 5.26 -2.05
C HIS A 263 -11.99 5.09 -0.70
N ALA A 264 -10.79 5.66 -0.54
CA ALA A 264 -10.02 5.48 0.69
C ALA A 264 -10.77 6.00 1.91
N ASP A 265 -11.52 7.09 1.78
CA ASP A 265 -12.41 7.62 2.82
C ASP A 265 -13.35 6.54 3.39
N SER A 266 -14.11 5.87 2.52
CA SER A 266 -15.04 4.81 2.91
C SER A 266 -14.32 3.55 3.37
N VAL A 267 -13.24 3.15 2.69
CA VAL A 267 -12.48 1.94 3.04
C VAL A 267 -11.83 2.08 4.42
N ILE A 268 -11.26 3.24 4.73
CA ILE A 268 -10.64 3.55 6.03
C ILE A 268 -11.70 3.55 7.14
N ALA A 269 -12.90 4.07 6.88
CA ALA A 269 -14.04 3.97 7.81
C ALA A 269 -14.47 2.51 8.04
N THR A 270 -14.66 1.73 6.97
CA THR A 270 -15.03 0.30 7.07
C THR A 270 -13.97 -0.52 7.81
N MET A 271 -12.68 -0.24 7.61
CA MET A 271 -11.60 -0.88 8.35
C MET A 271 -11.69 -0.58 9.86
N PHE A 272 -12.09 0.64 10.24
CA PHE A 272 -12.31 1.01 11.64
C PHE A 272 -13.50 0.25 12.22
N ASP A 273 -14.62 0.19 11.52
CA ASP A 273 -15.82 -0.57 11.91
C ASP A 273 -15.55 -2.08 12.01
N CYS A 274 -14.55 -2.57 11.27
CA CYS A 274 -14.07 -3.94 11.37
C CYS A 274 -13.13 -4.20 12.54
N GLY A 275 -12.72 -3.16 13.29
CA GLY A 275 -11.88 -3.28 14.47
C GLY A 275 -10.42 -3.63 14.17
N ILE A 276 -9.93 -3.42 12.93
CA ILE A 276 -8.58 -3.89 12.55
C ILE A 276 -7.45 -2.90 12.89
N TYR A 277 -7.78 -1.63 13.17
CA TYR A 277 -6.83 -0.54 13.41
C TYR A 277 -5.73 -0.87 14.42
N PRO A 278 -6.05 -1.44 15.61
CA PRO A 278 -5.04 -1.77 16.63
C PRO A 278 -3.95 -2.72 16.13
N TYR A 279 -4.23 -3.51 15.10
CA TYR A 279 -3.31 -4.54 14.61
C TYR A 279 -2.42 -4.05 13.46
N ILE A 280 -2.84 -2.99 12.76
CA ILE A 280 -2.20 -2.47 11.54
C ILE A 280 -1.44 -1.16 11.75
N GLY A 281 -1.37 -0.70 13.00
CA GLY A 281 -0.60 0.48 13.42
C GLY A 281 -1.31 1.82 13.30
N LEU A 282 -2.60 1.82 12.95
CA LEU A 282 -3.43 3.03 12.97
C LEU A 282 -3.91 3.32 14.41
N PRO A 283 -4.22 4.60 14.74
CA PRO A 283 -4.60 5.00 16.10
C PRO A 283 -5.91 4.34 16.55
N LYS A 284 -6.04 4.00 17.83
CA LYS A 284 -7.28 3.40 18.37
C LYS A 284 -8.51 4.31 18.26
N ASN A 285 -8.30 5.61 18.40
CA ASN A 285 -9.33 6.65 18.28
C ASN A 285 -8.90 7.59 17.15
N PRO A 286 -9.17 7.24 15.87
CA PRO A 286 -8.89 8.09 14.73
C PRO A 286 -9.93 9.21 14.59
N THR A 287 -9.54 10.31 13.94
CA THR A 287 -10.49 11.32 13.44
C THR A 287 -10.89 10.99 11.99
N ILE A 288 -11.86 10.09 11.80
CA ILE A 288 -12.26 9.57 10.47
C ILE A 288 -12.86 10.67 9.59
N GLU A 289 -13.65 11.57 10.19
CA GLU A 289 -14.28 12.68 9.49
C GLU A 289 -13.21 13.62 8.88
N ASN A 290 -12.15 13.89 9.63
CA ASN A 290 -11.02 14.69 9.14
C ASN A 290 -10.27 13.99 8.00
N PHE A 291 -10.12 12.66 8.05
CA PHE A 291 -9.56 11.91 6.94
C PHE A 291 -10.41 12.03 5.67
N ALA A 292 -11.73 11.88 5.79
CA ALA A 292 -12.65 12.00 4.65
C ALA A 292 -12.63 13.40 4.04
N GLU A 293 -12.63 14.46 4.87
CA GLU A 293 -12.48 15.84 4.40
C GLU A 293 -11.16 16.04 3.63
N VAL A 294 -10.05 15.59 4.21
CA VAL A 294 -8.72 15.73 3.60
C VAL A 294 -8.61 14.90 2.33
N PHE A 295 -9.21 13.72 2.27
CA PHE A 295 -9.17 12.85 1.08
C PHE A 295 -9.75 13.56 -0.14
N ILE A 296 -10.95 14.13 0.00
CA ILE A 296 -11.64 14.86 -1.07
C ILE A 296 -10.82 16.09 -1.51
N ILE A 297 -10.29 16.83 -0.54
CA ILE A 297 -9.57 18.09 -0.79
C ILE A 297 -8.19 17.85 -1.40
N ALA A 298 -7.48 16.82 -0.94
CA ALA A 298 -6.09 16.55 -1.32
C ALA A 298 -5.96 15.70 -2.59
N GLU A 299 -6.98 14.90 -2.95
CA GLU A 299 -6.94 13.96 -4.09
C GLU A 299 -6.37 14.58 -5.39
N PRO A 300 -6.77 15.79 -5.83
CA PRO A 300 -6.24 16.39 -7.06
C PRO A 300 -4.73 16.62 -7.05
N PHE A 301 -4.12 16.71 -5.86
CA PHE A 301 -2.71 17.06 -5.67
C PHE A 301 -1.80 15.85 -5.40
N LYS A 302 -2.36 14.63 -5.43
CA LYS A 302 -1.62 13.37 -5.22
C LYS A 302 -0.75 13.44 -3.95
N PRO A 303 -1.38 13.47 -2.76
CA PRO A 303 -0.67 13.52 -1.50
C PRO A 303 0.11 12.23 -1.28
N LEU A 304 1.17 12.30 -0.46
CA LEU A 304 1.84 11.09 0.02
C LEU A 304 0.93 10.30 0.96
N SER A 305 1.17 8.99 1.07
CA SER A 305 0.46 8.11 2.02
C SER A 305 0.53 8.65 3.45
N ILE A 306 1.70 9.12 3.88
CA ILE A 306 1.90 9.68 5.22
C ILE A 306 1.10 10.97 5.46
N THR A 307 0.89 11.78 4.42
CA THR A 307 0.05 12.99 4.49
C THR A 307 -1.39 12.61 4.80
N MET A 308 -1.90 11.57 4.14
CA MET A 308 -3.23 11.03 4.41
C MET A 308 -3.31 10.36 5.80
N ILE A 309 -2.33 9.55 6.19
CA ILE A 309 -2.28 8.94 7.54
C ILE A 309 -2.30 10.00 8.63
N SER A 310 -1.61 11.14 8.43
CA SER A 310 -1.58 12.23 9.41
C SER A 310 -2.97 12.82 9.70
N ALA A 311 -3.94 12.69 8.78
CA ALA A 311 -5.31 13.12 8.99
C ALA A 311 -6.04 12.27 10.05
N LEU A 312 -5.60 11.04 10.30
CA LEU A 312 -6.15 10.16 11.34
C LEU A 312 -5.57 10.44 12.74
N LEU A 313 -4.51 11.24 12.83
CA LEU A 313 -3.77 11.49 14.07
C LEU A 313 -4.16 12.84 14.68
N GLU A 314 -4.13 12.94 16.01
CA GLU A 314 -4.49 14.13 16.79
C GLU A 314 -3.29 14.74 17.51
N ASN A 315 -2.34 13.93 17.95
CA ASN A 315 -1.28 14.36 18.86
C ASN A 315 0.05 13.63 18.64
N GLU A 316 1.12 14.16 19.24
CA GLU A 316 2.48 13.65 19.12
C GLU A 316 2.62 12.21 19.64
N GLN A 317 1.88 11.81 20.67
CA GLN A 317 1.91 10.46 21.19
C GLN A 317 1.45 9.43 20.14
N GLN A 318 0.38 9.73 19.41
CA GLN A 318 -0.09 8.85 18.34
C GLN A 318 0.92 8.73 17.18
N ILE A 319 1.69 9.78 16.91
CA ILE A 319 2.79 9.72 15.92
C ILE A 319 3.90 8.79 16.41
N CYS A 320 4.27 8.88 17.69
CA CYS A 320 5.23 7.98 18.31
C CYS A 320 4.77 6.52 18.26
N ASP A 321 3.50 6.26 18.58
CA ASP A 321 2.91 4.92 18.53
C ASP A 321 2.91 4.36 17.10
N LEU A 322 2.48 5.16 16.12
CA LEU A 322 2.52 4.84 14.68
C LEU A 322 3.95 4.50 14.24
N ASN A 323 4.92 5.34 14.58
CA ASN A 323 6.32 5.14 14.21
C ASN A 323 6.93 3.91 14.88
N SER A 324 6.59 3.64 16.14
CA SER A 324 7.04 2.44 16.86
C SER A 324 6.63 1.17 16.11
N ARG A 325 5.48 1.22 15.44
CA ARG A 325 4.82 0.11 14.78
C ARG A 325 5.22 -0.05 13.31
N LEU A 326 5.10 1.02 12.53
CA LEU A 326 5.34 1.03 11.08
C LEU A 326 6.80 1.24 10.70
N LYS A 327 7.64 1.69 11.64
CA LYS A 327 9.05 2.04 11.40
C LYS A 327 9.19 3.03 10.24
N LEU A 328 8.54 4.19 10.40
CA LEU A 328 8.53 5.24 9.39
C LEU A 328 9.97 5.68 9.06
N SER A 329 10.20 6.00 7.79
CA SER A 329 11.42 6.69 7.40
C SER A 329 11.53 8.04 8.11
N THR A 330 12.76 8.56 8.24
CA THR A 330 12.99 9.89 8.80
C THR A 330 12.17 10.96 8.09
N GLU A 331 12.04 10.84 6.77
CA GLU A 331 11.28 11.77 5.93
C GLU A 331 9.78 11.73 6.28
N GLU A 332 9.16 10.54 6.29
CA GLU A 332 7.75 10.36 6.63
C GLU A 332 7.43 10.89 8.02
N ARG A 333 8.28 10.57 9.00
CA ARG A 333 8.10 11.04 10.38
C ARG A 333 8.12 12.57 10.46
N VAL A 334 9.08 13.21 9.81
CA VAL A 334 9.19 14.69 9.82
C VAL A 334 8.00 15.35 9.11
N ILE A 335 7.50 14.76 8.01
CA ILE A 335 6.30 15.25 7.33
C ILE A 335 5.07 15.12 8.24
N CYS A 336 4.90 13.96 8.87
CA CYS A 336 3.78 13.69 9.78
C CYS A 336 3.76 14.64 10.98
N GLU A 337 4.90 14.77 11.68
CA GLU A 337 5.10 15.70 12.80
C GLU A 337 4.80 17.15 12.38
N PHE A 338 5.24 17.53 11.19
CA PHE A 338 5.00 18.88 10.68
C PHE A 338 3.52 19.13 10.39
N ILE A 339 2.82 18.21 9.72
CA ILE A 339 1.40 18.38 9.39
C ILE A 339 0.57 18.42 10.66
N VAL A 340 0.69 17.43 11.54
CA VAL A 340 -0.08 17.38 12.80
C VAL A 340 0.19 18.63 13.64
N GLY A 341 1.44 19.10 13.71
CA GLY A 341 1.79 20.28 14.48
C GLY A 341 1.38 21.63 13.87
N LYS A 342 1.07 21.70 12.57
CA LYS A 342 0.85 22.96 11.85
C LYS A 342 -0.47 23.10 11.11
N ARG A 343 -1.22 22.01 10.89
CA ARG A 343 -2.48 22.03 10.13
C ARG A 343 -3.51 23.03 10.66
N ASP A 344 -3.67 23.13 11.97
CA ASP A 344 -4.69 24.03 12.56
C ASP A 344 -4.29 25.51 12.47
N GLU A 345 -2.99 25.79 12.48
CA GLU A 345 -2.43 27.13 12.25
C GLU A 345 -2.62 27.53 10.78
N ALA A 346 -2.25 26.63 9.85
CA ALA A 346 -2.35 26.86 8.41
C ALA A 346 -3.80 27.01 7.94
N LYS A 347 -4.75 26.21 8.46
CA LYS A 347 -6.19 26.28 8.13
C LYS A 347 -6.81 27.66 8.42
N LYS A 348 -6.24 28.44 9.34
CA LYS A 348 -6.75 29.78 9.71
C LYS A 348 -6.39 30.86 8.67
N ILE A 349 -5.41 30.61 7.81
CA ILE A 349 -4.91 31.58 6.83
C ILE A 349 -5.77 31.50 5.57
N ARG A 350 -6.64 32.49 5.36
CA ARG A 350 -7.66 32.45 4.30
C ARG A 350 -7.22 33.08 2.99
N ASP A 351 -6.38 34.10 3.03
CA ASP A 351 -5.98 34.83 1.84
C ASP A 351 -4.68 34.27 1.24
N LEU A 352 -4.62 34.29 -0.09
CA LEU A 352 -3.52 33.69 -0.85
C LEU A 352 -2.17 34.34 -0.56
N GLN A 353 -2.14 35.65 -0.27
CA GLN A 353 -0.90 36.37 -0.01
C GLN A 353 -0.26 35.92 1.31
N HIS A 354 -1.04 35.86 2.39
CA HIS A 354 -0.56 35.37 3.68
C HIS A 354 -0.29 33.87 3.64
N GLN A 355 -1.04 33.08 2.87
CA GLN A 355 -0.71 31.67 2.62
C GLN A 355 0.65 31.54 1.96
N ALA A 356 0.88 32.24 0.85
CA ALA A 356 2.16 32.22 0.14
C ALA A 356 3.31 32.64 1.06
N LYS A 357 3.13 33.69 1.87
CA LYS A 357 4.12 34.13 2.86
C LYS A 357 4.40 33.06 3.91
N TYR A 358 3.35 32.46 4.46
CA TYR A 358 3.46 31.39 5.46
C TYR A 358 4.23 30.19 4.92
N PHE A 359 3.84 29.69 3.74
CA PHE A 359 4.44 28.50 3.15
C PHE A 359 5.87 28.74 2.64
N LYS A 360 6.19 29.94 2.14
CA LYS A 360 7.58 30.33 1.84
C LYS A 360 8.45 30.25 3.10
N ASN A 361 7.96 30.73 4.24
CA ASN A 361 8.67 30.62 5.52
C ASN A 361 8.78 29.15 5.99
N ALA A 362 7.71 28.36 5.83
CA ALA A 362 7.68 26.95 6.19
C ALA A 362 8.67 26.08 5.40
N CYS A 363 8.99 26.47 4.15
CA CYS A 363 10.00 25.83 3.31
C CYS A 363 11.42 25.94 3.89
N PHE A 364 11.68 26.83 4.85
CA PHE A 364 12.99 26.96 5.49
C PHE A 364 13.11 26.14 6.78
N ASN A 365 14.28 25.54 6.97
CA ASN A 365 14.67 24.94 8.25
C ASN A 365 15.40 25.99 9.10
N THR A 366 14.89 26.25 10.30
CA THR A 366 15.44 27.29 11.20
C THR A 366 16.84 26.97 11.73
N TYR A 367 17.20 25.68 11.83
CA TYR A 367 18.52 25.25 12.32
C TYR A 367 19.59 25.38 11.24
N SER A 368 19.32 24.86 10.04
CA SER A 368 20.25 24.99 8.90
C SER A 368 20.18 26.36 8.23
N ARG A 369 19.14 27.17 8.52
CA ARG A 369 18.88 28.49 7.94
C ARG A 369 18.83 28.46 6.42
N SER A 370 18.29 27.37 5.89
CA SER A 370 18.24 27.09 4.47
C SER A 370 16.95 26.36 4.12
N CYS A 371 16.54 26.49 2.86
CA CYS A 371 15.48 25.67 2.29
C CYS A 371 16.11 24.32 1.89
N THR A 372 15.91 23.29 2.72
CA THR A 372 16.37 21.93 2.40
C THR A 372 15.29 21.19 1.60
N PRO A 373 15.65 20.11 0.88
CA PRO A 373 14.64 19.27 0.20
C PRO A 373 13.53 18.81 1.14
N ASP A 374 13.87 18.36 2.34
CA ASP A 374 12.90 17.89 3.34
C ASP A 374 11.98 19.01 3.84
N SER A 375 12.52 20.21 4.13
CA SER A 375 11.72 21.32 4.61
C SER A 375 10.80 21.89 3.53
N TYR A 376 11.24 21.85 2.27
CA TYR A 376 10.41 22.16 1.12
C TYR A 376 9.28 21.14 0.98
N LYS A 377 9.60 19.84 0.97
CA LYS A 377 8.63 18.77 0.74
C LYS A 377 7.53 18.72 1.80
N ARG A 378 7.86 18.82 3.10
CA ARG A 378 6.83 18.88 4.17
C ARG A 378 5.90 20.10 4.05
N SER A 379 6.42 21.23 3.54
CA SER A 379 5.63 22.44 3.29
C SER A 379 4.64 22.20 2.14
N CYS A 380 5.10 21.57 1.06
CA CYS A 380 4.25 21.15 -0.04
C CYS A 380 3.16 20.18 0.41
N GLU A 381 3.50 19.15 1.19
CA GLU A 381 2.51 18.19 1.68
C GLU A 381 1.46 18.82 2.60
N LEU A 382 1.82 19.82 3.42
CA LEU A 382 0.84 20.58 4.20
C LEU A 382 -0.09 21.43 3.32
N MET A 383 0.40 21.99 2.21
CA MET A 383 -0.46 22.68 1.24
C MET A 383 -1.43 21.71 0.55
N LYS A 384 -0.95 20.51 0.18
CA LYS A 384 -1.81 19.46 -0.38
C LYS A 384 -2.88 19.00 0.61
N TYR A 385 -2.52 18.82 1.87
CA TYR A 385 -3.43 18.46 2.97
C TYR A 385 -4.63 19.41 3.07
N HIS A 386 -4.41 20.71 2.89
CA HIS A 386 -5.47 21.74 2.91
C HIS A 386 -6.06 22.07 1.53
N GLY A 387 -5.56 21.45 0.45
CA GLY A 387 -5.97 21.76 -0.91
C GLY A 387 -5.61 23.17 -1.36
N PHE A 388 -4.56 23.77 -0.81
CA PHE A 388 -4.08 25.11 -1.17
C PHE A 388 -3.31 25.09 -2.50
N GLY A 389 -4.00 24.70 -3.58
CA GLY A 389 -3.41 24.50 -4.90
C GLY A 389 -2.74 25.75 -5.50
N ASP A 390 -3.31 26.93 -5.29
CA ASP A 390 -2.72 28.17 -5.82
C ASP A 390 -1.47 28.59 -5.05
N ALA A 391 -1.45 28.38 -3.72
CA ALA A 391 -0.24 28.57 -2.92
C ALA A 391 0.84 27.57 -3.35
N LEU A 392 0.47 26.31 -3.58
CA LEU A 392 1.39 25.28 -4.07
C LEU A 392 2.05 25.68 -5.39
N LYS A 393 1.28 26.17 -6.38
CA LYS A 393 1.82 26.68 -7.66
C LYS A 393 2.79 27.86 -7.46
N ILE A 394 2.47 28.78 -6.55
CA ILE A 394 3.37 29.91 -6.23
C ILE A 394 4.70 29.36 -5.69
N ILE A 395 4.66 28.39 -4.78
CA ILE A 395 5.86 27.80 -4.19
C ILE A 395 6.67 27.01 -5.23
N GLU A 396 6.02 26.25 -6.12
CA GLU A 396 6.67 25.49 -7.19
C GLU A 396 7.39 26.39 -8.21
N SER A 397 6.83 27.58 -8.48
CA SER A 397 7.46 28.58 -9.37
C SER A 397 8.51 29.45 -8.70
N TRP A 398 8.56 29.44 -7.36
CA TRP A 398 9.43 30.31 -6.57
C TRP A 398 10.82 29.68 -6.38
N LYS A 399 11.87 30.49 -6.56
CA LYS A 399 13.25 30.09 -6.26
C LYS A 399 13.62 30.56 -4.84
N PRO A 400 13.83 29.64 -3.88
CA PRO A 400 14.17 30.02 -2.52
C PRO A 400 15.51 30.77 -2.47
N PRO A 401 15.56 31.99 -1.93
CA PRO A 401 16.80 32.74 -1.81
C PRO A 401 17.71 32.11 -0.73
N LYS A 402 19.02 32.35 -0.85
CA LYS A 402 19.99 31.93 0.18
C LYS A 402 20.07 33.00 1.26
N PHE A 403 20.13 32.58 2.52
CA PHE A 403 20.34 33.50 3.62
C PHE A 403 21.70 34.21 3.46
N PRO A 404 21.74 35.55 3.42
CA PRO A 404 22.93 36.27 2.97
C PRO A 404 23.97 36.53 4.07
N VAL A 405 23.72 36.11 5.32
CA VAL A 405 24.64 36.31 6.45
C VAL A 405 25.29 35.00 6.87
N THR A 406 26.61 35.00 7.00
CA THR A 406 27.40 33.85 7.46
C THR A 406 28.02 34.10 8.83
N GLY A 407 28.42 33.02 9.52
CA GLY A 407 29.14 33.13 10.80
C GLY A 407 30.45 33.90 10.70
N HIS A 408 31.15 33.82 9.56
CA HIS A 408 32.37 34.58 9.31
C HIS A 408 32.12 36.10 9.33
N MET A 409 31.00 36.55 8.76
CA MET A 409 30.64 37.97 8.75
C MET A 409 30.39 38.50 10.17
N LEU A 410 29.80 37.67 11.05
CA LEU A 410 29.62 38.01 12.46
C LEU A 410 30.92 37.95 13.27
N ALA A 411 31.85 37.07 12.91
CA ALA A 411 33.15 36.99 13.54
C ALA A 411 33.94 38.31 13.38
N ASN A 412 33.81 38.96 12.22
CA ASN A 412 34.40 40.29 11.95
C ASN A 412 33.80 41.41 12.83
N LEU A 413 32.67 41.17 13.51
CA LEU A 413 32.02 42.09 14.45
C LEU A 413 32.34 41.75 15.91
N ASN A 414 33.42 41.02 16.17
CA ASN A 414 33.83 40.51 17.49
C ASN A 414 32.85 39.53 18.14
N ILE A 415 31.91 38.96 17.39
CA ILE A 415 31.05 37.88 17.89
C ILE A 415 31.79 36.56 17.74
N LYS A 416 32.22 35.96 18.86
CA LYS A 416 32.98 34.71 18.82
C LYS A 416 32.11 33.53 18.35
N PRO A 417 32.67 32.59 17.55
CA PRO A 417 31.99 31.35 17.21
C PRO A 417 31.50 30.60 18.45
N GLY A 418 30.25 30.14 18.42
CA GLY A 418 29.67 29.41 19.54
C GLY A 418 28.16 29.62 19.69
N PRO A 419 27.62 29.29 20.87
CA PRO A 419 26.19 29.36 21.16
C PRO A 419 25.54 30.71 20.91
N VAL A 420 26.20 31.80 21.33
CA VAL A 420 25.68 33.16 21.19
C VAL A 420 25.56 33.53 19.70
N MET A 421 26.58 33.21 18.90
CA MET A 421 26.53 33.39 17.45
C MET A 421 25.36 32.64 16.81
N THR A 422 25.09 31.40 17.27
CA THR A 422 23.94 30.62 16.79
C THR A 422 22.61 31.33 17.08
N VAL A 423 22.45 31.91 18.28
CA VAL A 423 21.26 32.68 18.64
C VAL A 423 21.13 33.94 17.78
N VAL A 424 22.21 34.70 17.60
CA VAL A 424 22.25 35.90 16.75
C VAL A 424 21.86 35.55 15.32
N LEU A 425 22.50 34.55 14.71
CA LEU A 425 22.17 34.10 13.35
C LEU A 425 20.71 33.67 13.22
N THR A 426 20.16 32.98 14.23
CA THR A 426 18.73 32.59 14.21
C THR A 426 17.80 33.79 14.30
N ARG A 427 18.13 34.83 15.08
CA ARG A 427 17.32 36.06 15.14
C ARG A 427 17.41 36.88 13.85
N LEU A 428 18.59 37.01 13.27
CA LEU A 428 18.78 37.64 11.97
C LEU A 428 18.04 36.88 10.87
N PHE A 429 18.09 35.55 10.90
CA PHE A 429 17.33 34.71 9.99
C PHE A 429 15.82 34.94 10.11
N GLN A 430 15.28 35.07 11.34
CA GLN A 430 13.87 35.41 11.54
C GLN A 430 13.52 36.81 11.02
N LYS A 431 14.37 37.82 11.24
CA LYS A 431 14.17 39.17 10.66
C LYS A 431 14.15 39.12 9.14
N TRP A 432 15.05 38.36 8.52
CA TRP A 432 15.10 38.15 7.08
C TRP A 432 13.85 37.44 6.52
N MET A 433 13.34 36.41 7.21
CA MET A 433 12.07 35.77 6.82
C MET A 433 10.87 36.74 6.94
N ASN A 434 10.84 37.55 8.00
CA ASN A 434 9.76 38.51 8.24
C ASN A 434 9.74 39.64 7.20
N SER A 435 10.89 40.02 6.65
CA SER A 435 11.03 40.97 5.54
C SER A 435 10.80 40.35 4.16
N GLU A 436 10.20 39.15 4.10
CA GLU A 436 9.93 38.44 2.85
C GLU A 436 11.20 38.25 2.00
N PHE A 437 12.30 37.96 2.70
CA PHE A 437 13.61 37.66 2.13
C PHE A 437 14.29 38.83 1.40
N GLN A 438 13.80 40.06 1.59
CA GLN A 438 14.32 41.25 0.89
C GLN A 438 15.57 41.87 1.55
N MET A 439 15.74 41.71 2.87
CA MET A 439 16.87 42.33 3.56
C MET A 439 18.21 41.79 3.07
N THR A 440 19.12 42.71 2.77
CA THR A 440 20.49 42.44 2.34
C THR A 440 21.39 42.02 3.51
N ALA A 441 22.59 41.53 3.20
CA ALA A 441 23.58 41.16 4.22
C ALA A 441 23.96 42.35 5.12
N GLY A 442 24.08 43.57 4.54
CA GLY A 442 24.42 44.78 5.27
C GLY A 442 23.34 45.19 6.27
N GLU A 443 22.08 45.26 5.81
CA GLU A 443 20.94 45.61 6.67
C GLU A 443 20.76 44.62 7.83
N LEU A 444 20.99 43.33 7.59
CA LEU A 444 20.93 42.30 8.63
C LEU A 444 22.09 42.40 9.63
N ILE A 445 23.28 42.77 9.16
CA ILE A 445 24.43 43.03 10.03
C ILE A 445 24.18 44.26 10.91
N ASP A 446 23.63 45.34 10.35
CA ASP A 446 23.30 46.52 11.14
C ASP A 446 22.21 46.24 12.18
N ALA A 447 21.25 45.37 11.85
CA ALA A 447 20.22 44.91 12.77
C ALA A 447 20.76 44.13 13.99
N VAL A 448 22.05 43.75 14.02
CA VAL A 448 22.70 43.19 15.22
C VAL A 448 22.68 44.20 16.37
N LYS A 449 22.78 45.51 16.07
CA LYS A 449 22.76 46.58 17.08
C LYS A 449 21.42 46.69 17.81
N GLU A 450 20.35 46.21 17.19
CA GLU A 450 18.99 46.17 17.75
C GLU A 450 18.74 44.93 18.63
N LEU A 451 19.67 43.98 18.64
CA LEU A 451 19.54 42.78 19.46
C LEU A 451 19.91 43.09 20.92
N PRO A 452 19.36 42.35 21.90
CA PRO A 452 19.79 42.44 23.28
C PRO A 452 21.30 42.25 23.41
N PRO A 453 21.93 42.86 24.43
CA PRO A 453 23.34 42.65 24.75
C PRO A 453 23.74 41.17 24.75
N LEU A 454 24.96 40.87 24.28
CA LEU A 454 25.43 39.50 24.05
C LEU A 454 25.39 38.63 25.32
N ASP A 455 25.58 39.23 26.49
CA ASP A 455 25.49 38.57 27.79
C ASP A 455 24.05 38.13 28.15
N VAL A 456 23.04 38.88 27.70
CA VAL A 456 21.62 38.51 27.82
C VAL A 456 21.31 37.32 26.90
N LEU A 457 21.81 37.35 25.66
CA LEU A 457 21.63 36.26 24.70
C LEU A 457 22.32 34.96 25.17
N GLU A 458 23.47 35.07 25.84
CA GLU A 458 24.16 33.91 26.42
C GLU A 458 23.35 33.27 27.56
N LYS A 459 22.73 34.09 28.42
CA LYS A 459 21.83 33.62 29.50
C LYS A 459 20.58 32.94 28.92
N GLU A 460 19.99 33.50 27.86
CA GLU A 460 18.85 32.88 27.17
C GLU A 460 19.21 31.51 26.58
N TYR A 461 20.38 31.39 25.95
CA TYR A 461 20.85 30.11 25.42
C TYR A 461 20.99 29.06 26.52
N LYS A 462 21.64 29.41 27.65
CA LYS A 462 21.80 28.52 28.81
C LYS A 462 20.45 28.09 29.39
N LYS A 463 19.47 28.99 29.46
CA LYS A 463 18.10 28.70 29.94
C LYS A 463 17.34 27.74 29.01
N LYS A 464 17.42 27.92 27.69
CA LYS A 464 16.81 27.03 26.69
C LYS A 464 17.49 25.66 26.61
N LYS A 465 18.80 25.57 26.84
CA LYS A 465 19.52 24.29 26.92
C LYS A 465 19.03 23.47 28.11
N ASN A 466 18.92 24.10 29.29
CA ASN A 466 18.42 23.44 30.50
C ASN A 466 16.95 23.00 30.42
N SER A 467 16.12 23.63 29.58
CA SER A 467 14.74 23.17 29.35
C SER A 467 14.69 22.02 28.35
N ARG A 468 15.51 22.04 27.28
CA ARG A 468 15.60 20.96 26.28
C ARG A 468 16.15 19.66 26.85
N ASP A 469 17.13 19.74 27.76
CA ASP A 469 17.70 18.56 28.43
C ASP A 469 16.69 17.91 29.39
N LYS A 470 15.71 18.66 29.93
CA LYS A 470 14.62 18.10 30.75
C LYS A 470 13.54 17.38 29.93
N THR A 471 13.29 17.80 28.70
CA THR A 471 12.33 17.15 27.78
C THR A 471 12.90 15.93 27.04
N LYS A 472 14.21 15.67 27.08
CA LYS A 472 14.82 14.49 26.46
C LYS A 472 14.73 13.21 27.30
N TYR A 473 14.30 13.32 28.56
CA TYR A 473 14.19 12.20 29.53
C TYR A 473 12.74 11.88 29.93
N HIS A 474 11.74 12.34 29.16
CA HIS A 474 10.33 12.02 29.36
C HIS A 474 9.71 11.45 28.10
#